data_AF-A0A945N9E5-F1
#
_entry.id   AF-A0A945N9E5-F1
#
_cell.length_a   1.000
_cell.length_b   1.000
_cell.length_c   1.000
_cell.angle_alpha   90.00
_cell.angle_beta   90.00
_cell.angle_gamma   90.00
#
_symmetry.space_group_name_H-M   'P 1'
#
loop_
_entity.id
_entity.type
_entity.pdbx_description
1 polymer ?
#
loop_
_entity_poly.entity_id
_entity_poly.type
_entity_poly.pdbx_seq_one_letter_code
_entity_poly.pdbx_strand_id
1 'polypeptide(L)' 'MRADGFAAEEDGAYLIRIKTCLIADIQGYQPNMALEFGRKTVPSVGRPTYGELDERIREVKASVKKSG' A
#
# COMPACT_ATOMS: atom_id res chain seq x y z
N MET A 1 4.85 -13.29 -25.79
CA MET A 1 5.03 -12.97 -24.36
C MET A 1 3.91 -13.64 -23.61
N ARG A 2 4.22 -14.54 -22.65
CA ARG A 2 3.20 -15.21 -21.84
C ARG A 2 2.72 -14.24 -20.75
N ALA A 3 1.42 -14.28 -20.44
CA ALA A 3 0.77 -13.37 -19.48
C ALA A 3 1.14 -13.66 -18.00
N ASP A 4 1.80 -14.79 -17.75
CA ASP A 4 2.30 -15.25 -16.46
C ASP A 4 3.37 -14.32 -15.86
N GLY A 5 4.26 -13.77 -16.68
CA GLY A 5 5.32 -12.87 -16.22
C GLY A 5 4.80 -11.56 -15.62
N PHE A 6 3.73 -11.00 -16.21
CA PHE A 6 3.14 -9.73 -15.77
C PHE A 6 2.46 -9.85 -14.40
N ALA A 7 1.72 -10.95 -14.18
CA ALA A 7 1.07 -11.21 -12.89
C ALA A 7 2.09 -11.40 -11.76
N ALA A 8 3.20 -12.11 -12.02
CA ALA A 8 4.26 -12.31 -11.03
C ALA A 8 4.97 -10.99 -10.64
N GLU A 9 5.17 -10.08 -11.59
CA GLU A 9 5.72 -8.75 -11.30
C GLU A 9 4.77 -7.88 -10.48
N GLU A 10 3.45 -7.95 -10.74
CA GLU A 10 2.43 -7.25 -9.96
C GLU A 10 2.36 -7.74 -8.51
N ASP A 11 2.35 -9.05 -8.30
CA ASP A 11 2.36 -9.67 -6.97
C ASP A 11 3.62 -9.28 -6.18
N GLY A 12 4.78 -9.30 -6.85
CA GLY A 12 6.04 -8.83 -6.27
C GLY A 12 5.97 -7.35 -5.85
N ALA A 13 5.42 -6.49 -6.71
CA ALA A 13 5.25 -5.07 -6.42
C ALA A 13 4.28 -4.82 -5.25
N TYR A 14 3.24 -5.65 -5.11
CA TYR A 14 2.31 -5.58 -3.98
C TYR A 14 3.00 -5.91 -2.64
N LEU A 15 3.78 -6.99 -2.60
CA LEU A 15 4.51 -7.41 -1.39
C LEU A 15 5.58 -6.39 -0.98
N ILE A 16 6.23 -5.72 -1.94
CA ILE A 16 7.21 -4.65 -1.66
C ILE A 16 6.57 -3.49 -0.89
N ARG A 17 5.35 -3.06 -1.27
CA ARG A 17 4.64 -1.97 -0.57
C ARG A 17 4.40 -2.32 0.90
N ILE A 18 3.89 -3.53 1.14
CA ILE A 18 3.59 -4.04 2.49
C ILE A 18 4.89 -4.13 3.30
N LYS A 19 5.92 -4.77 2.74
CA LYS A 19 7.23 -4.91 3.37
C LYS A 19 7.80 -3.56 3.77
N THR A 20 7.73 -2.56 2.89
CA THR A 20 8.22 -1.20 3.18
C THR A 20 7.47 -0.56 4.34
N CYS A 21 6.14 -0.67 4.40
CA CYS A 21 5.35 -0.17 5.54
C CYS A 21 5.77 -0.85 6.85
N LEU A 22 5.90 -2.18 6.85
CA LEU A 22 6.25 -2.96 8.04
C LEU A 22 7.67 -2.63 8.53
N ILE A 23 8.63 -2.50 7.61
CA ILE A 23 10.01 -2.13 7.96
C ILE A 23 10.06 -0.74 8.58
N ALA A 24 9.29 0.22 8.05
CA ALA A 24 9.22 1.57 8.62
C ALA A 24 8.59 1.57 10.03
N ASP A 25 7.52 0.79 10.21
CA ASP A 25 6.88 0.62 11.52
C ASP A 25 7.84 0.02 12.56
N ILE A 26 8.57 -1.04 12.19
CA ILE A 26 9.61 -1.66 13.03
C ILE A 26 10.74 -0.68 13.41
N GLN A 27 11.04 0.28 12.52
CA GLN A 27 12.02 1.34 12.79
C GLN A 27 11.47 2.48 13.67
N GLY A 28 10.19 2.44 14.06
CA GLY A 28 9.57 3.43 14.93
C GLY A 28 9.03 4.66 14.20
N TYR A 29 8.88 4.62 12.87
CA TYR A 29 8.21 5.70 12.15
C TYR A 29 6.72 5.73 12.49
N GLN A 30 6.17 6.95 12.54
CA GLN A 30 4.73 7.13 12.77
C GLN A 30 3.90 6.45 11.66
N PRO A 31 2.69 5.95 11.95
CA PRO A 31 1.87 5.20 10.98
C PRO A 31 1.69 5.92 9.64
N ASN A 32 1.44 7.23 9.66
CA ASN A 32 1.27 8.02 8.43
C ASN A 32 2.55 8.07 7.59
N MET A 33 3.73 8.11 8.23
CA MET A 33 5.02 8.08 7.53
C MET A 33 5.33 6.69 6.97
N ALA A 34 5.00 5.62 7.70
CA ALA A 34 5.14 4.25 7.20
C ALA A 34 4.29 4.03 5.94
N LEU A 35 3.05 4.52 5.93
CA LEU A 35 2.16 4.48 4.76
C LEU A 35 2.71 5.28 3.58
N GLU A 36 3.29 6.45 3.83
CA GLU A 36 3.90 7.28 2.78
C GLU A 36 5.10 6.58 2.11
N PHE A 37 5.92 5.87 2.88
CA PHE A 37 7.02 5.07 2.31
C PHE A 37 6.49 3.93 1.42
N GLY A 38 5.47 3.20 1.87
CA GLY A 38 4.81 2.19 1.05
C GLY A 38 4.22 2.78 -0.24
N ARG A 39 3.48 3.89 -0.14
CA ARG A 39 2.89 4.62 -1.28
C ARG A 39 3.94 5.03 -2.30
N LYS A 40 5.11 5.48 -1.84
CA LYS A 40 6.23 5.90 -2.70
C LYS A 40 6.91 4.76 -3.47
N THR A 41 6.66 3.50 -3.12
CA THR A 41 7.13 2.36 -3.92
C THR A 41 6.30 2.14 -5.20
N VAL A 42 5.11 2.75 -5.31
CA VAL A 42 4.29 2.69 -6.52
C VAL A 42 4.91 3.60 -7.60
N PRO A 43 5.02 3.16 -8.86
CA PRO A 43 5.45 4.01 -9.97
C PRO A 43 4.61 5.28 -10.07
N SER A 44 5.24 6.41 -10.41
CA SER A 44 4.59 7.74 -10.39
C SER A 44 3.29 7.80 -11.19
N VAL A 45 3.20 7.09 -12.31
CA VAL A 45 2.02 7.06 -13.19
C VAL A 45 0.79 6.43 -12.53
N GLY A 46 0.98 5.51 -11.58
CA GLY A 46 -0.10 4.80 -10.88
C GLY A 46 -0.12 5.04 -9.37
N ARG A 47 0.67 6.01 -8.87
CA ARG A 47 0.80 6.28 -7.44
C ARG A 47 -0.41 7.10 -6.98
N PRO A 48 -1.23 6.60 -6.03
CA PRO A 48 -2.31 7.40 -5.49
C PRO A 48 -1.73 8.60 -4.73
N THR A 49 -2.48 9.69 -4.67
CA THR A 49 -2.20 10.79 -3.75
C THR A 49 -2.36 10.33 -2.30
N TYR A 50 -1.83 11.13 -1.37
CA TYR A 50 -2.04 10.85 0.05
C TYR A 50 -3.53 10.92 0.42
N GLY A 51 -4.28 11.88 -0.15
CA GLY A 51 -5.71 12.04 0.11
C GLY A 51 -6.54 10.83 -0.32
N GLU A 52 -6.32 10.34 -1.54
CA GLU A 52 -7.01 9.13 -2.04
C GLU A 52 -6.69 7.90 -1.19
N LEU A 53 -5.44 7.77 -0.72
CA LEU A 53 -5.04 6.68 0.17
C LEU A 53 -5.73 6.79 1.54
N ASP A 54 -5.78 7.99 2.13
CA ASP A 54 -6.43 8.23 3.43
C ASP A 54 -7.94 7.96 3.37
N GLU A 55 -8.61 8.47 2.33
CA GLU A 55 -10.03 8.19 2.07
C GLU A 55 -10.28 6.69 1.97
N ARG A 56 -9.46 5.98 1.20
CA ARG A 56 -9.61 4.53 1.07
C ARG A 56 -9.43 3.79 2.39
N ILE A 57 -8.48 4.21 3.23
CA ILE A 57 -8.27 3.63 4.56
C ILE A 57 -9.50 3.85 5.45
N ARG A 58 -10.11 5.03 5.41
CA ARG A 58 -11.34 5.33 6.18
C ARG A 58 -12.51 4.47 5.75
N GLU A 59 -12.70 4.30 4.44
CA GLU A 59 -13.74 3.42 3.89
C GLU A 59 -13.57 1.97 4.36
N VAL A 60 -12.35 1.43 4.26
CA VAL A 60 -12.05 0.07 4.70
C VAL A 60 -12.32 -0.09 6.20
N LYS A 61 -11.85 0.86 7.03
CA LYS A 61 -12.14 0.84 8.48
C LYS A 61 -13.64 0.85 8.77
N ALA A 62 -14.41 1.66 8.06
CA ALA A 62 -15.86 1.71 8.20
C ALA A 62 -16.54 0.39 7.78
N SER A 63 -16.04 -0.24 6.71
CA SER A 63 -16.57 -1.53 6.22
C SER A 63 -16.34 -2.68 7.21
N VAL A 64 -15.19 -2.70 7.91
CA VAL A 64 -14.89 -3.68 8.96
C VAL A 64 -15.81 -3.48 10.17
N LYS A 65 -16.07 -2.22 10.57
CA LYS A 65 -16.97 -1.88 11.69
C LYS A 65 -18.42 -2.32 11.46
N LYS A 66 -18.89 -2.35 10.22
CA LYS A 66 -20.28 -2.74 9.85
C LYS A 66 -20.49 -4.26 9.86
N SER A 67 -19.42 -5.04 9.80
CA SER A 67 -19.47 -6.50 9.64
C SER A 67 -19.27 -7.28 10.95
N GLY A 68 -19.11 -6.58 12.09
CA GLY A 68 -19.02 -7.17 13.43
C GLY A 68 -20.08 -6.58 14.35
#